data_AF-A0ABD7S2Q4-F1
#
_entry.id   AF-A0ABD7S2Q4-F1
#
_cell.length_a   1.000
_cell.length_b   1.000
_cell.length_c   1.000
_cell.angle_alpha   90.00
_cell.angle_beta   90.00
_cell.angle_gamma   90.00
#
_symmetry.space_group_name_H-M   'P 1'
#
loop_
_entity.id
_entity.type
_entity.pdbx_description
1 polymer ?
#
loop_
_entity_poly.entity_id
_entity_poly.type
_entity_poly.pdbx_seq_one_letter_code
_entity_poly.pdbx_strand_id
1 'polypeptide(L)'
;MKKIKRLGFNQQLKDRPKIIFYSSLVLVGYVVSHLIDHGTTALIGCVAGIAGHWKATWISKVEVSNANRRETEEFLISNRYSFNKNKNYWEPDIHRLLRFDAQDIMIKKDDDLLLVIGPFYILKKMLSKPQFQ
;
A
#
# COMPACT_ATOMS: atom_id res chain seq x y z
N MET A 1 1.81 -15.09 -15.33
CA MET A 1 1.92 -13.92 -14.42
C MET A 1 1.84 -14.39 -12.98
N LYS A 2 2.83 -14.09 -12.15
CA LYS A 2 2.77 -14.32 -10.69
C LYS A 2 1.51 -13.65 -10.14
N LYS A 3 0.67 -14.41 -9.42
CA LYS A 3 -0.63 -13.92 -8.96
C LYS A 3 -0.47 -13.15 -7.65
N ILE A 4 -0.71 -11.84 -7.67
CA ILE A 4 -0.80 -11.03 -6.45
C ILE A 4 -2.05 -11.48 -5.68
N LYS A 5 -1.86 -11.97 -4.44
CA LYS A 5 -2.94 -12.38 -3.54
C LYS A 5 -3.21 -11.24 -2.56
N ARG A 6 -4.43 -10.70 -2.55
CA ARG A 6 -4.84 -9.71 -1.54
C ARG A 6 -4.97 -10.38 -0.18
N LEU A 7 -4.47 -9.75 0.88
CA LEU A 7 -4.68 -10.24 2.24
C LEU A 7 -6.09 -9.91 2.72
N GLY A 8 -6.58 -10.70 3.67
CA GLY A 8 -7.93 -10.55 4.23
C GLY A 8 -8.17 -9.19 4.88
N PHE A 9 -9.44 -8.83 5.03
CA PHE A 9 -9.87 -7.54 5.56
C PHE A 9 -9.32 -7.25 6.96
N ASN A 10 -9.28 -8.26 7.83
CA ASN A 10 -8.73 -8.14 9.19
C ASN A 10 -7.28 -7.64 9.21
N GLN A 11 -6.48 -7.96 8.19
CA GLN A 11 -5.10 -7.47 8.10
C GLN A 11 -5.05 -5.99 7.72
N GLN A 12 -6.02 -5.51 6.92
CA GLN A 12 -6.13 -4.10 6.57
C GLN A 12 -6.52 -3.25 7.78
N LEU A 13 -7.35 -3.81 8.68
CA LEU A 13 -7.83 -3.12 9.88
C LEU A 13 -6.78 -2.99 11.00
N LYS A 14 -5.61 -3.63 10.87
CA LYS A 14 -4.53 -3.49 11.86
C LYS A 14 -3.86 -2.13 11.82
N ASP A 15 -3.90 -1.46 10.66
CA ASP A 15 -3.39 -0.11 10.47
C ASP A 15 -4.40 0.93 10.99
N ARG A 16 -4.48 1.04 12.33
CA ARG A 16 -5.40 1.99 13.00
C ARG A 16 -5.20 3.43 12.52
N PRO A 17 -3.97 3.96 12.36
CA PRO A 17 -3.76 5.30 11.82
C PRO A 17 -4.40 5.51 10.45
N LYS A 18 -4.27 4.55 9.53
CA LYS A 18 -4.90 4.60 8.20
C LYS A 18 -6.43 4.66 8.28
N ILE A 19 -7.04 3.87 9.16
CA ILE A 19 -8.50 3.86 9.34
C ILE A 19 -8.97 5.22 9.87
N ILE A 20 -8.33 5.72 10.94
CA ILE A 20 -8.67 7.01 11.55
C ILE A 20 -8.55 8.13 10.51
N PHE A 21 -7.49 8.12 9.71
CA PHE A 21 -7.29 9.11 8.65
C PHE A 21 -8.44 9.13 7.64
N TYR A 22 -8.84 7.97 7.10
CA TYR A 22 -9.95 7.95 6.14
C TYR A 22 -11.31 8.23 6.77
N SER A 23 -11.58 7.75 7.97
CA SER A 23 -12.81 8.11 8.70
C SER A 23 -12.89 9.62 8.92
N SER A 24 -11.76 10.25 9.27
CA SER A 24 -11.68 11.72 9.43
C SER A 24 -11.92 12.44 8.10
N LEU A 25 -11.34 11.96 7.00
CA LEU A 25 -11.57 12.53 5.67
C LEU A 25 -13.04 12.43 5.24
N VAL A 26 -13.70 11.30 5.48
CA VAL A 26 -15.14 11.13 5.19
C VAL A 26 -15.98 12.09 6.02
N LEU A 27 -15.67 12.24 7.32
CA LEU A 27 -16.39 13.15 8.20
C LEU A 27 -16.24 14.61 7.74
N VAL A 28 -15.01 15.04 7.44
CA VAL A 28 -14.74 16.38 6.91
C VAL A 28 -15.48 16.59 5.58
N GLY A 29 -15.40 15.62 4.66
CA GLY A 29 -16.12 15.67 3.39
C GLY A 29 -17.64 15.78 3.59
N TYR A 30 -18.19 15.04 4.55
CA TYR A 30 -19.62 15.10 4.89
C TYR A 30 -20.00 16.48 5.42
N VAL A 31 -19.27 17.04 6.39
CA VAL A 31 -19.56 18.38 6.93
C VAL A 31 -19.48 19.45 5.84
N VAL A 32 -18.43 19.43 5.02
CA VAL A 32 -18.24 20.39 3.92
C VAL A 32 -19.34 20.27 2.86
N SER A 33 -19.86 19.05 2.62
CA SER A 33 -20.92 18.82 1.64
C SER A 33 -22.25 19.53 1.97
N HIS A 34 -22.48 19.86 3.23
CA HIS A 34 -23.67 20.62 3.67
C HIS A 34 -23.46 22.13 3.67
N LEU A 35 -22.24 22.61 3.39
CA LEU A 35 -21.88 24.02 3.43
C LEU A 35 -21.72 24.65 2.03
N ILE A 36 -21.81 23.87 0.95
CA ILE A 36 -21.53 24.32 -0.43
C ILE A 36 -22.61 23.80 -1.38
N ASP A 37 -23.05 24.65 -2.32
CA ASP A 37 -23.90 24.23 -3.43
C ASP A 37 -23.19 23.16 -4.28
N HIS A 38 -23.92 22.09 -4.61
CA HIS A 38 -23.39 20.83 -5.20
C HIS A 38 -22.49 19.98 -4.28
N GLY A 39 -22.50 20.20 -2.96
CA GLY A 39 -21.65 19.48 -2.01
C GLY A 39 -21.85 17.95 -2.01
N THR A 40 -23.04 17.44 -2.32
CA THR A 40 -23.30 15.99 -2.43
C THR A 40 -22.50 15.32 -3.55
N THR A 41 -22.36 15.98 -4.71
CA THR A 41 -21.55 15.48 -5.83
C THR A 41 -20.06 15.44 -5.45
N ALA A 42 -19.59 16.49 -4.75
CA ALA A 42 -18.22 16.54 -4.25
C ALA A 42 -17.94 15.44 -3.22
N LEU A 43 -18.91 15.13 -2.35
CA LEU A 43 -18.82 14.04 -1.38
C LEU A 43 -18.70 12.67 -2.07
N ILE A 44 -19.48 12.41 -3.10
CA ILE A 44 -19.38 11.15 -3.88
C ILE A 44 -17.97 11.02 -4.48
N GLY A 45 -17.44 12.09 -5.06
CA GLY A 45 -16.07 12.12 -5.57
C GLY A 45 -15.02 11.85 -4.48
N CYS A 46 -15.20 12.44 -3.29
CA CYS A 46 -14.33 12.21 -2.14
C CYS A 46 -14.35 10.72 -1.71
N VAL A 47 -15.54 10.13 -1.54
CA VAL A 47 -15.69 8.72 -1.18
C VAL A 47 -15.09 7.80 -2.24
N ALA A 48 -15.30 8.09 -3.52
CA ALA A 48 -14.72 7.33 -4.62
C ALA A 48 -13.18 7.41 -4.62
N GLY A 49 -12.60 8.59 -4.37
CA GLY A 49 -11.15 8.78 -4.23
C GLY A 49 -10.57 7.98 -3.06
N ILE A 50 -11.22 8.02 -1.89
CA ILE A 50 -10.84 7.24 -0.70
C ILE A 50 -10.90 5.75 -1.00
N ALA A 51 -11.99 5.26 -1.60
CA ALA A 51 -12.15 3.85 -1.96
C ALA A 51 -11.08 3.40 -2.97
N GLY A 52 -10.77 4.25 -3.96
CA GLY A 52 -9.72 4.02 -4.95
C GLY A 52 -8.34 3.91 -4.30
N HIS A 53 -7.99 4.86 -3.43
CA HIS A 53 -6.72 4.86 -2.72
C HIS A 53 -6.61 3.69 -1.72
N TRP A 54 -7.70 3.35 -1.03
CA TRP A 54 -7.77 2.17 -0.17
C TRP A 54 -7.51 0.88 -0.95
N LYS A 55 -8.13 0.73 -2.13
CA LYS A 55 -7.92 -0.41 -3.03
C LYS A 55 -6.49 -0.46 -3.57
N ALA A 56 -5.88 0.68 -3.90
CA ALA A 56 -4.50 0.76 -4.38
C ALA A 56 -3.50 0.36 -3.29
N THR A 57 -3.74 0.79 -2.05
CA THR A 57 -2.90 0.50 -0.87
C THR A 57 -3.33 -0.76 -0.12
N TRP A 58 -4.11 -1.65 -0.77
CA TRP A 58 -4.55 -2.89 -0.15
C TRP A 58 -3.36 -3.83 0.06
N ILE A 59 -3.09 -4.20 1.32
CA ILE A 59 -1.95 -5.07 1.65
C ILE A 59 -2.15 -6.41 0.96
N SER A 60 -1.18 -6.78 0.15
CA SER A 60 -1.20 -7.94 -0.72
C SER A 60 0.14 -8.67 -0.61
N LYS A 61 0.20 -9.89 -1.14
CA LYS A 61 1.41 -10.71 -1.20
C LYS A 61 1.66 -11.26 -2.58
N VAL A 62 2.93 -11.43 -2.93
CA VAL A 62 3.38 -12.13 -4.14
C VAL A 62 4.60 -12.98 -3.81
N GLU A 63 4.68 -14.15 -4.43
CA GLU A 63 5.83 -15.04 -4.36
C GLU A 63 6.69 -14.80 -5.63
N VAL A 64 7.97 -14.50 -5.45
CA VAL A 64 8.97 -14.39 -6.53
C VAL A 64 10.11 -15.37 -6.25
N SER A 65 10.95 -15.67 -7.26
CA SER A 65 12.13 -16.50 -7.04
C SER A 65 13.07 -15.84 -6.04
N ASN A 66 13.68 -16.61 -5.14
CA ASN A 66 14.70 -16.09 -4.22
C ASN A 66 15.95 -15.57 -4.96
N ALA A 67 16.18 -16.03 -6.20
CA ALA A 67 17.20 -15.44 -7.08
C ALA A 67 16.95 -13.94 -7.35
N ASN A 68 15.70 -13.50 -7.33
CA ASN A 68 15.30 -12.12 -7.64
C ASN A 68 15.36 -11.18 -6.41
N ARG A 69 16.01 -11.60 -5.33
CA ARG A 69 16.04 -10.82 -4.08
C ARG A 69 16.72 -9.48 -4.29
N ARG A 70 17.89 -9.48 -4.93
CA ARG A 70 18.66 -8.26 -5.18
C ARG A 70 17.87 -7.28 -6.05
N GLU A 71 17.24 -7.77 -7.11
CA GLU A 71 16.41 -6.98 -8.02
C GLU A 71 15.18 -6.42 -7.30
N THR A 72 14.63 -7.17 -6.34
CA THR A 72 13.52 -6.69 -5.49
C THR A 72 13.98 -5.53 -4.62
N GLU A 73 15.13 -5.66 -3.94
CA GLU A 73 15.68 -4.60 -3.09
C GLU A 73 16.07 -3.35 -3.91
N GLU A 74 16.72 -3.51 -5.06
CA GLU A 74 17.03 -2.43 -6.00
C GLU A 74 15.77 -1.73 -6.53
N PHE A 75 14.71 -2.50 -6.84
CA PHE A 75 13.42 -1.94 -7.21
C PHE A 75 12.83 -1.08 -6.08
N LEU A 76 12.89 -1.54 -4.82
CA LEU A 76 12.40 -0.77 -3.68
C LEU A 76 13.17 0.54 -3.50
N ILE A 77 14.50 0.49 -3.55
CA ILE A 77 15.37 1.68 -3.45
C ILE A 77 15.02 2.68 -4.56
N SER A 78 14.89 2.23 -5.81
CA SER A 78 14.52 3.11 -6.94
C SER A 78 13.12 3.70 -6.83
N ASN A 79 12.23 3.10 -6.02
CA ASN A 79 10.91 3.61 -5.70
C ASN A 79 10.86 4.38 -4.38
N ARG A 80 12.02 4.89 -3.91
CA ARG A 80 12.14 5.69 -2.68
C ARG A 80 11.68 4.94 -1.44
N TYR A 81 12.02 3.67 -1.33
CA TYR A 81 11.91 2.93 -0.07
C TYR A 81 13.27 2.88 0.63
N SER A 82 13.24 3.00 1.95
CA SER A 82 14.40 2.83 2.84
C SER A 82 14.18 1.62 3.75
N PHE A 83 15.24 0.86 4.02
CA PHE A 83 15.14 -0.32 4.87
C PHE A 83 15.28 0.05 6.35
N ASN A 84 14.25 -0.23 7.14
CA ASN A 84 14.26 -0.07 8.58
C ASN A 84 14.81 -1.35 9.25
N LYS A 85 16.11 -1.35 9.57
CA LYS A 85 16.79 -2.49 10.20
C LYS A 85 16.16 -2.94 11.51
N ASN A 86 15.65 -2.00 12.32
CA ASN A 86 15.12 -2.30 13.64
C ASN A 86 13.81 -3.08 13.58
N LYS A 87 13.02 -2.85 12.52
CA LYS A 87 11.70 -3.45 12.38
C LYS A 87 11.59 -4.46 11.22
N ASN A 88 12.67 -4.62 10.46
CA ASN A 88 12.81 -5.59 9.37
C ASN A 88 11.77 -5.42 8.26
N TYR A 89 11.56 -4.17 7.82
CA TYR A 89 10.71 -3.87 6.68
C TYR A 89 11.21 -2.62 5.94
N TRP A 90 10.72 -2.45 4.72
CA TRP A 90 10.99 -1.32 3.85
C TRP A 90 9.90 -0.29 4.00
N GLU A 91 10.28 0.95 4.32
CA GLU A 91 9.39 2.09 4.51
C GLU A 91 9.48 3.03 3.30
N PRO A 92 8.36 3.59 2.81
CA PRO A 92 8.46 4.71 1.88
C PRO A 92 9.17 5.89 2.56
N ASP A 93 10.10 6.50 1.84
CA ASP A 93 10.88 7.68 2.23
C ASP A 93 10.01 8.95 2.12
N ILE A 94 9.03 9.02 3.01
CA ILE A 94 8.09 10.13 3.15
C ILE A 94 7.95 10.50 4.62
N HIS A 95 7.48 11.71 4.89
CA HIS A 95 7.26 12.19 6.25
C HIS A 95 6.35 11.25 7.05
N ARG A 96 6.67 10.97 8.32
CA ARG A 96 5.97 9.98 9.16
C ARG A 96 4.45 10.20 9.24
N LEU A 97 4.01 11.46 9.25
CA LEU A 97 2.59 11.84 9.32
C LEU A 97 1.80 11.44 8.06
N LEU A 98 2.48 11.27 6.92
CA LEU A 98 1.88 10.86 5.66
C LEU A 98 2.05 9.35 5.39
N ARG A 99 2.68 8.63 6.34
CA ARG A 99 3.03 7.23 6.20
C ARG A 99 2.05 6.35 6.97
N PHE A 100 1.44 5.43 6.23
CA PHE A 100 0.62 4.35 6.77
C PHE A 100 1.39 3.04 6.74
N ASP A 101 1.22 2.21 7.78
CA ASP A 101 1.91 0.93 7.89
C ASP A 101 1.52 -0.01 6.72
N ALA A 102 0.34 0.17 6.13
CA ALA A 102 -0.10 -0.53 4.92
C ALA A 102 0.73 -0.21 3.65
N GLN A 103 1.58 0.81 3.69
CA GLN A 103 2.49 1.17 2.61
C GLN A 103 3.87 0.50 2.75
N ASP A 104 4.17 -0.06 3.93
CA ASP A 104 5.42 -0.74 4.21
C ASP A 104 5.49 -2.06 3.44
N ILE A 105 6.72 -2.48 3.14
CA ILE A 105 7.01 -3.70 2.38
C ILE A 105 7.87 -4.64 3.22
N MET A 106 7.36 -5.84 3.43
CA MET A 106 8.05 -6.90 4.15
C MET A 106 8.48 -7.98 3.16
N ILE A 107 9.76 -8.35 3.23
CA ILE A 107 10.36 -9.42 2.43
C ILE A 107 10.64 -10.58 3.39
N LYS A 108 10.10 -11.76 3.09
CA LYS A 108 10.36 -12.99 3.84
C LYS A 108 10.95 -14.03 2.91
N LYS A 109 11.93 -14.79 3.39
CA LYS A 109 12.38 -16.01 2.72
C LYS A 109 11.42 -17.14 3.06
N ASP A 110 11.02 -17.90 2.06
CA ASP A 110 10.14 -19.06 2.16
C ASP A 110 10.71 -20.16 1.26
N ASP A 111 11.60 -20.98 1.82
CA ASP A 111 12.42 -21.96 1.09
C ASP A 111 13.18 -21.35 -0.12
N ASP A 112 12.80 -21.75 -1.34
CA ASP A 112 13.35 -21.26 -2.62
C ASP A 112 12.62 -20.02 -3.15
N LEU A 113 11.57 -19.57 -2.44
CA LEU A 113 10.76 -18.43 -2.79
C LEU A 113 11.06 -17.23 -1.87
N LEU A 114 10.84 -16.05 -2.44
CA LEU A 114 10.83 -14.78 -1.76
C LEU A 114 9.39 -14.29 -1.69
N LEU A 115 8.86 -14.23 -0.48
CA LEU A 115 7.53 -13.71 -0.21
C LEU A 115 7.61 -12.20 0.02
N VAL A 116 7.05 -11.42 -0.91
CA VAL A 116 7.00 -9.96 -0.83
C VAL A 116 5.57 -9.53 -0.46
N ILE A 117 5.43 -8.86 0.68
CA ILE A 117 4.16 -8.39 1.23
C ILE A 117 4.17 -6.86 1.27
N GLY A 118 3.14 -6.21 0.73
CA GLY A 118 3.08 -4.76 0.67
C GLY A 118 1.86 -4.22 -0.08
N PRO A 119 1.80 -2.91 -0.38
CA PRO A 119 0.66 -2.31 -1.04
C PRO A 119 0.52 -2.81 -2.49
N PHE A 120 -0.72 -3.12 -2.90
CA PHE A 120 -1.04 -3.70 -4.21
C PHE A 120 -0.42 -2.94 -5.38
N TYR A 121 -0.47 -1.61 -5.38
CA TYR A 121 0.04 -0.80 -6.50
C TYR A 121 1.56 -0.96 -6.70
N ILE A 122 2.34 -1.09 -5.62
CA ILE A 122 3.79 -1.32 -5.71
C ILE A 122 4.08 -2.72 -6.21
N LEU A 123 3.41 -3.75 -5.69
CA LEU A 123 3.59 -5.11 -6.17
C LEU A 123 3.24 -5.24 -7.66
N LYS A 124 2.17 -4.56 -8.09
CA LYS A 124 1.79 -4.51 -9.51
C LYS A 124 2.87 -3.81 -10.35
N LYS A 125 3.41 -2.69 -9.87
CA LYS A 125 4.50 -1.95 -10.53
C LYS A 125 5.77 -2.79 -10.61
N MET A 126 6.10 -3.55 -9.57
CA MET A 126 7.24 -4.47 -9.56
C MET A 126 7.10 -5.54 -10.64
N LEU A 127 5.97 -6.25 -10.67
CA LEU A 127 5.72 -7.32 -11.65
C LEU A 127 5.58 -6.84 -13.11
N SER A 128 5.41 -5.55 -13.34
CA SER A 128 5.46 -4.98 -14.70
C SER A 128 6.88 -4.85 -15.27
N LYS A 129 7.93 -5.02 -14.44
CA LYS A 129 9.31 -4.98 -14.90
C LYS A 129 9.72 -6.33 -15.50
N PRO A 130 10.47 -6.36 -16.62
CA PRO A 130 10.86 -7.61 -17.31
C PRO A 130 11.56 -8.62 -16.41
N GLN A 131 12.41 -8.14 -15.48
CA GLN A 131 13.17 -8.99 -14.54
C GLN A 131 12.31 -9.80 -13.55
N PHE A 132 10.99 -9.57 -13.47
CA PHE A 132 10.08 -10.31 -12.58
C PHE A 132 9.02 -11.14 -13.32
N GLN A 133 8.96 -11.04 -14.66
CA GLN A 133 8.08 -11.85 -15.50
C GLN A 133 8.54 -13.30 -15.53
#